data_AF-A0A2D8BYG0-F1
#
_entry.id   AF-A0A2D8BYG0-F1
#
_cell.length_a   1.000
_cell.length_b   1.000
_cell.length_c   1.000
_cell.angle_alpha   90.00
_cell.angle_beta   90.00
_cell.angle_gamma   90.00
#
_symmetry.space_group_name_H-M   'P 1'
#
loop_
_entity.id
_entity.type
_entity.pdbx_description
1 polymer ?
#
loop_
_entity_poly.entity_id
_entity_poly.type
_entity_poly.pdbx_seq_one_letter_code
_entity_poly.pdbx_strand_id
1 'polypeptide(L)'
;MIKIATAAAAAMMLASVAAADTNTAEQLVALCVEEGKPADDCQCVADEMEDRLTAGEMEFLLRIGQAETRDQQTTMVIAAESGMTIEGMAALAQKMMDAEPAVREICGSSIFD
;
A
#
# COMPACT_ATOMS: atom_id res chain seq x y z
N MET A 1 -49.02 35.55 16.94
CA MET A 1 -48.52 35.80 15.57
C MET A 1 -47.07 35.33 15.53
N ILE A 2 -46.77 34.29 14.72
CA ILE A 2 -45.55 34.10 13.88
C ILE A 2 -44.19 34.12 14.64
N LYS A 3 -43.31 33.09 14.69
CA LYS A 3 -42.72 32.18 13.65
C LYS A 3 -41.87 31.10 14.40
N ILE A 4 -42.03 29.78 14.23
CA ILE A 4 -41.17 28.82 13.46
C ILE A 4 -39.72 29.37 13.24
N ALA A 5 -38.60 28.68 13.50
CA ALA A 5 -38.28 27.30 13.13
C ALA A 5 -36.91 26.81 13.66
N THR A 6 -36.84 25.49 13.89
CA THR A 6 -35.77 24.55 13.46
C THR A 6 -34.30 24.79 13.79
N ALA A 7 -33.80 23.90 14.65
CA ALA A 7 -32.64 23.03 14.46
C ALA A 7 -31.50 23.48 13.51
N ALA A 8 -30.34 23.78 14.09
CA ALA A 8 -29.05 23.48 13.48
C ALA A 8 -28.63 22.11 14.03
N ALA A 9 -28.91 20.99 13.36
CA ALA A 9 -28.27 20.49 12.14
C ALA A 9 -26.75 20.28 12.34
N ALA A 10 -26.43 19.00 12.45
CA ALA A 10 -25.13 18.38 12.46
C ALA A 10 -24.15 18.98 11.43
N ALA A 11 -22.92 19.26 11.87
CA ALA A 11 -21.75 19.37 11.00
C ALA A 11 -20.47 19.24 11.84
N MET A 12 -20.19 18.04 12.35
CA MET A 12 -18.83 17.62 12.71
C MET A 12 -18.63 16.16 12.28
N MET A 13 -18.86 15.90 11.00
CA MET A 13 -18.24 14.78 10.30
C MET A 13 -17.35 15.39 9.23
N LEU A 14 -16.25 14.70 8.92
CA LEU A 14 -15.22 15.01 7.91
C LEU A 14 -14.01 15.77 8.42
N ALA A 15 -13.19 15.09 9.23
CA ALA A 15 -11.75 15.34 9.28
C ALA A 15 -10.97 14.07 9.66
N SER A 16 -11.35 12.91 9.12
CA SER A 16 -10.40 11.81 8.95
C SER A 16 -9.62 12.10 7.66
N VAL A 17 -8.67 13.01 7.78
CA VAL A 17 -7.62 13.20 6.78
C VAL A 17 -6.97 11.82 6.62
N ALA A 18 -7.12 11.24 5.45
CA ALA A 18 -6.29 10.14 4.99
C ALA A 18 -4.85 10.64 4.97
N ALA A 19 -4.14 10.47 6.08
CA ALA A 19 -2.71 10.27 6.01
C ALA A 19 -2.55 8.91 5.33
N ALA A 20 -2.45 8.90 4.01
CA ALA A 20 -1.66 7.85 3.38
C ALA A 20 -0.27 8.00 4.02
N ASP A 21 0.08 6.99 4.81
CA ASP A 21 1.29 6.89 5.61
C ASP A 21 2.53 7.26 4.80
N THR A 22 3.09 8.45 5.05
CA THR A 22 4.47 8.81 4.65
C THR A 22 5.53 7.82 5.18
N ASN A 23 5.12 6.81 5.96
CA ASN A 23 5.95 5.77 6.53
C ASN A 23 5.90 4.45 5.72
N THR A 24 4.90 4.22 4.86
CA THR A 24 4.78 2.90 4.19
C THR A 24 5.89 2.67 3.18
N ALA A 25 6.18 3.64 2.31
CA ALA A 25 7.30 3.54 1.38
C ALA A 25 8.64 3.47 2.12
N GLU A 26 8.86 4.31 3.14
CA GLU A 26 10.09 4.26 3.96
C GLU A 26 10.28 2.88 4.62
N GLN A 27 9.21 2.24 5.11
CA GLN A 27 9.27 0.89 5.68
C GLN A 27 9.51 -0.18 4.60
N LEU A 28 8.95 -0.04 3.41
CA LEU A 28 9.22 -0.94 2.29
C LEU A 28 10.68 -0.87 1.86
N VAL A 29 11.26 0.34 1.82
CA VAL A 29 12.69 0.54 1.59
C VAL A 29 13.51 -0.13 2.67
N ALA A 30 13.16 0.07 3.95
CA ALA A 30 13.86 -0.55 5.06
C ALA A 30 13.86 -2.08 4.98
N LEU A 31 12.71 -2.70 4.70
CA LEU A 31 12.60 -4.15 4.53
C LEU A 31 13.43 -4.65 3.35
N CYS A 32 13.38 -3.95 2.22
CA CYS A 32 14.17 -4.30 1.04
C CYS A 32 15.69 -4.25 1.33
N VAL A 33 16.15 -3.25 2.08
CA VAL A 33 17.55 -3.15 2.51
C VAL A 33 17.91 -4.25 3.52
N GLU A 34 17.00 -4.59 4.44
CA GLU A 34 17.17 -5.71 5.37
C GLU A 34 17.28 -7.06 4.64
N GLU A 35 16.63 -7.21 3.48
CA GLU A 35 16.79 -8.35 2.56
C GLU A 35 18.13 -8.33 1.79
N GLY A 36 19.00 -7.34 2.05
CA GLY A 36 20.35 -7.26 1.50
C GLY A 36 20.44 -6.56 0.14
N LYS A 37 19.39 -5.84 -0.26
CA LYS A 37 19.37 -5.07 -1.50
C LYS A 37 19.97 -3.67 -1.31
N PRO A 38 20.53 -3.05 -2.37
CA PRO A 38 21.05 -1.69 -2.30
C PRO A 38 19.96 -0.68 -1.97
N ALA A 39 20.25 0.27 -1.07
CA ALA A 39 19.27 1.28 -0.65
C ALA A 39 18.73 2.12 -1.81
N ASP A 40 19.58 2.49 -2.78
CA ASP A 40 19.18 3.28 -3.95
C ASP A 40 18.19 2.50 -4.84
N ASP A 41 18.39 1.19 -5.01
CA ASP A 41 17.48 0.32 -5.78
C ASP A 41 16.14 0.17 -5.03
N CYS A 42 16.19 -0.01 -3.70
CA CYS A 42 15.01 -0.11 -2.86
C CYS A 42 14.17 1.16 -2.88
N GLN A 43 14.83 2.33 -2.81
CA GLN A 43 14.16 3.62 -2.92
C GLN A 43 13.49 3.77 -4.28
N CYS A 44 14.20 3.44 -5.37
CA CYS A 44 13.63 3.51 -6.72
C CYS A 44 12.39 2.63 -6.87
N VAL A 45 12.43 1.38 -6.38
CA VAL A 45 11.26 0.49 -6.43
C VAL A 45 10.10 1.03 -5.59
N ALA A 46 10.38 1.54 -4.39
CA ALA A 46 9.34 2.12 -3.55
C ALA A 46 8.66 3.32 -4.23
N ASP A 47 9.44 4.23 -4.83
CA ASP A 47 8.93 5.38 -5.59
C ASP A 47 8.06 4.93 -6.79
N GLU A 48 8.55 3.95 -7.57
CA GLU A 48 7.79 3.40 -8.71
C GLU A 48 6.50 2.69 -8.26
N MET A 49 6.50 2.07 -7.07
CA MET A 49 5.31 1.43 -6.51
C MET A 49 4.31 2.46 -6.00
N GLU A 50 4.76 3.55 -5.36
CA GLU A 50 3.87 4.65 -4.93
C GLU A 50 3.14 5.28 -6.11
N ASP A 51 3.78 5.41 -7.27
CA ASP A 51 3.16 5.96 -8.48
C ASP A 51 2.08 5.05 -9.08
N ARG A 52 2.15 3.74 -8.81
CA ARG A 52 1.31 2.70 -9.46
C ARG A 52 0.24 2.12 -8.54
N LEU A 53 0.51 2.13 -7.24
CA LEU A 53 -0.30 1.47 -6.24
C LEU A 53 -1.02 2.49 -5.37
N THR A 54 -2.21 2.12 -4.93
CA THR A 54 -2.92 2.89 -3.91
C THR A 54 -2.26 2.71 -2.55
N ALA A 55 -2.47 3.66 -1.63
CA ALA A 55 -1.95 3.57 -0.26
C ALA A 55 -2.33 2.25 0.44
N GLY A 56 -3.55 1.75 0.24
CA GLY A 56 -3.98 0.47 0.81
C GLY A 56 -3.32 -0.75 0.16
N GLU A 57 -2.96 -0.67 -1.12
CA GLU A 57 -2.17 -1.72 -1.79
C GLU A 57 -0.72 -1.72 -1.29
N MET A 58 -0.13 -0.54 -1.11
CA MET A 58 1.20 -0.39 -0.51
C MET A 58 1.25 -0.92 0.92
N GLU A 59 0.25 -0.57 1.75
CA GLU A 59 0.14 -1.06 3.12
C GLU A 59 -0.03 -2.59 3.15
N PHE A 60 -0.85 -3.14 2.26
CA PHE A 60 -0.99 -4.59 2.14
C PHE A 60 0.34 -5.27 1.81
N LEU A 61 1.09 -4.75 0.83
CA LEU A 61 2.40 -5.31 0.46
C LEU A 61 3.41 -5.20 1.60
N LEU A 62 3.41 -4.08 2.33
CA LEU A 62 4.25 -3.91 3.53
C LEU A 62 3.95 -4.99 4.57
N ARG A 63 2.67 -5.22 4.88
CA ARG A 63 2.25 -6.21 5.87
C ARG A 63 2.61 -7.64 5.46
N ILE A 64 2.53 -7.96 4.16
CA ILE A 64 3.03 -9.24 3.62
C ILE A 64 4.55 -9.34 3.76
N GLY A 65 5.28 -8.26 3.48
CA GLY A 65 6.73 -8.18 3.62
C GLY A 65 7.20 -8.43 5.06
N GLN A 66 6.48 -7.87 6.04
CA GLN A 66 6.73 -8.00 7.48
C GLN A 66 6.25 -9.32 8.09
N ALA A 67 5.43 -10.09 7.38
CA ALA A 67 4.89 -11.34 7.90
C ALA A 67 6.00 -12.38 8.12
N GLU A 68 5.99 -13.04 9.28
CA GLU A 68 6.93 -14.12 9.61
C GLU A 68 6.85 -15.28 8.60
N THR A 69 5.65 -15.55 8.09
CA THR A 69 5.42 -16.52 7.02
C THR A 69 4.63 -15.89 5.88
N ARG A 70 5.09 -16.12 4.64
CA ARG A 70 4.44 -15.66 3.40
C ARG A 70 3.61 -16.77 2.77
N ASP A 71 2.89 -17.53 3.59
CA ASP A 71 1.98 -18.58 3.11
C ASP A 71 0.61 -18.01 2.70
N GLN A 72 -0.19 -18.84 2.02
CA GLN A 72 -1.51 -18.44 1.53
C GLN A 72 -2.46 -18.07 2.67
N GLN A 73 -2.40 -18.76 3.80
CA GLN A 73 -3.32 -18.50 4.91
C GLN A 73 -3.02 -17.14 5.53
N THR A 74 -1.75 -16.83 5.78
CA THR A 74 -1.30 -15.55 6.32
C THR A 74 -1.62 -14.40 5.36
N THR A 75 -1.40 -14.61 4.06
CA THR A 75 -1.77 -13.64 3.02
C THR A 75 -3.26 -13.31 3.03
N MET A 76 -4.12 -14.33 3.13
CA MET A 76 -5.57 -14.15 3.18
C MET A 76 -6.04 -13.44 4.45
N VAL A 77 -5.39 -13.69 5.59
CA VAL A 77 -5.68 -13.00 6.86
C VAL A 77 -5.33 -11.52 6.74
N ILE A 78 -4.12 -11.21 6.25
CA ILE A 78 -3.68 -9.82 6.05
C ILE A 78 -4.62 -9.09 5.08
N ALA A 79 -5.02 -9.74 3.98
CA ALA A 79 -5.96 -9.17 3.03
C ALA A 79 -7.30 -8.82 3.69
N ALA A 80 -7.86 -9.75 4.48
CA ALA A 80 -9.11 -9.53 5.20
C ALA A 80 -9.01 -8.37 6.20
N GLU A 81 -7.90 -8.27 6.94
CA GLU A 81 -7.66 -7.20 7.91
C GLU A 81 -7.44 -5.84 7.25
N SER A 82 -6.82 -5.81 6.06
CA SER A 82 -6.63 -4.60 5.25
C SER A 82 -7.88 -4.25 4.41
N GLY A 83 -8.99 -4.98 4.55
CA GLY A 83 -10.20 -4.76 3.76
C GLY A 83 -10.06 -5.08 2.27
N MET A 84 -8.99 -5.79 1.89
CA MET A 84 -8.71 -6.19 0.53
C MET A 84 -9.49 -7.47 0.17
N THR A 85 -10.24 -7.41 -0.91
CA THR A 85 -11.01 -8.56 -1.41
C THR A 85 -10.12 -9.51 -2.21
N ILE A 86 -10.61 -10.72 -2.48
CA ILE A 86 -9.94 -11.67 -3.38
C ILE A 86 -9.75 -11.06 -4.78
N GLU A 87 -10.76 -10.36 -5.28
CA GLU A 87 -10.68 -9.64 -6.55
C GLU A 87 -9.64 -8.52 -6.49
N GLY A 88 -9.56 -7.80 -5.36
CA GLY A 88 -8.54 -6.77 -5.13
C GLY A 88 -7.11 -7.35 -5.11
N MET A 89 -6.91 -8.48 -4.44
CA MET A 89 -5.61 -9.18 -4.47
C MET A 89 -5.23 -9.64 -5.88
N ALA A 90 -6.18 -10.18 -6.65
CA ALA A 90 -5.93 -10.59 -8.03
C ALA A 90 -5.58 -9.40 -8.93
N ALA A 91 -6.29 -8.28 -8.77
CA ALA A 91 -5.99 -7.04 -9.49
C ALA A 91 -4.61 -6.48 -9.11
N LEU A 92 -4.26 -6.49 -7.82
CA LEU A 92 -2.93 -6.08 -7.35
C LEU A 92 -1.84 -6.99 -7.90
N ALA A 93 -2.03 -8.30 -7.88
CA ALA A 93 -1.07 -9.25 -8.47
C ALA A 93 -0.85 -8.97 -9.96
N GLN A 94 -1.93 -8.67 -10.71
CA GLN A 94 -1.80 -8.30 -12.12
C GLN A 94 -1.03 -6.99 -12.31
N LYS A 95 -1.32 -5.94 -11.50
CA LYS A 95 -0.56 -4.69 -11.52
C LYS A 95 0.93 -4.91 -11.30
N MET A 96 1.29 -5.76 -10.33
CA MET A 96 2.69 -6.08 -10.03
C MET A 96 3.36 -6.81 -11.19
N MET A 97 2.69 -7.81 -11.79
CA MET A 97 3.21 -8.53 -12.96
C MET A 97 3.40 -7.61 -14.18
N ASP A 98 2.49 -6.66 -14.39
CA ASP A 98 2.58 -5.71 -15.50
C ASP A 98 3.64 -4.62 -15.25
N ALA A 99 3.86 -4.26 -13.98
CA ALA A 99 4.84 -3.25 -13.59
C ALA A 99 6.27 -3.79 -13.54
N GLU A 100 6.47 -5.05 -13.13
CA GLU A 100 7.79 -5.64 -12.89
C GLU A 100 8.77 -5.42 -14.05
N PRO A 101 8.43 -5.64 -15.34
CA PRO A 101 9.38 -5.43 -16.44
C PRO A 101 9.84 -3.97 -16.54
N ALA A 102 8.92 -3.01 -16.35
CA ALA A 102 9.22 -1.59 -16.41
C ALA A 102 10.05 -1.15 -15.22
N VAL A 103 9.69 -1.60 -14.01
CA VAL A 103 10.45 -1.29 -12.79
C VAL A 103 11.86 -1.89 -12.86
N ARG A 104 12.01 -3.11 -13.39
CA ARG A 104 13.31 -3.74 -13.63
C ARG A 104 14.18 -2.96 -14.62
N GLU A 105 13.57 -2.36 -15.64
CA GLU A 105 14.28 -1.51 -16.60
C GLU A 105 14.72 -0.18 -15.98
N ILE A 106 13.87 0.43 -15.14
CA ILE A 106 14.11 1.75 -14.53
C ILE A 106 15.07 1.65 -13.33
N CYS A 107 14.81 0.72 -12.42
CA CYS A 107 15.51 0.59 -11.14
C CYS A 107 16.64 -0.46 -11.15
N GLY A 108 16.83 -1.17 -12.27
CA GLY A 108 17.81 -2.24 -12.39
C GLY A 108 17.31 -3.61 -11.91
N SER A 109 18.00 -4.67 -12.33
CA SER A 109 17.58 -6.05 -12.05
C SER A 109 18.03 -6.59 -10.69
N SER A 110 19.00 -5.94 -10.05
CA SER A 110 19.62 -6.36 -8.77
C SER A 110 18.60 -6.58 -7.65
N ILE A 111 17.49 -5.87 -7.67
CA ILE A 111 16.41 -5.99 -6.69
C ILE A 111 15.50 -7.20 -6.94
N PHE A 112 15.46 -7.72 -8.17
CA PHE A 112 14.62 -8.84 -8.60
C PHE A 112 15.38 -10.17 -8.74
N ASP A 113 16.71 -10.15 -8.68
CA ASP A 113 17.61 -11.32 -8.75
C ASP A 113 17.81 -11.98 -7.37
#